data_AF-A0A4Y8BU49-F1
#
_entry.id   AF-A0A4Y8BU49-F1
#
_cell.length_a   1.000
_cell.length_b   1.000
_cell.length_c   1.000
_cell.angle_alpha   90.00
_cell.angle_beta   90.00
_cell.angle_gamma   90.00
#
_symmetry.space_group_name_H-M   'P 1'
#
loop_
_entity.id
_entity.type
_entity.pdbx_description
1 polymer ?
#
loop_
_entity_poly.entity_id
_entity_poly.type
_entity_poly.pdbx_seq_one_letter_code
_entity_poly.pdbx_strand_id
1 'polypeptide(L)' 'DKKGGEKKGIDIFNDAIENIKPLLEVKSRRVGGATYQVPVEVRPARQQALAIRWIISFARKRSERTMI' A
#
# COMPACT_ATOMS: atom_id res chain seq x y z
N ASP A 1 12.37 0.40 27.28
CA ASP A 1 12.09 0.42 25.83
C ASP A 1 12.43 -0.90 25.17
N LYS A 2 11.40 -1.68 24.78
CA LYS A 2 11.58 -2.92 24.02
C LYS A 2 11.99 -2.56 22.59
N LYS A 3 13.30 -2.42 22.35
CA LYS A 3 13.86 -2.31 20.99
C LYS A 3 13.43 -3.57 20.23
N GLY A 4 12.58 -3.38 19.21
CA GLY A 4 12.19 -4.44 18.27
C GLY A 4 13.45 -5.13 17.70
N GLY A 5 13.32 -6.44 17.49
CA GLY A 5 14.42 -7.39 17.36
C GLY A 5 15.47 -7.08 16.29
N GLU A 6 16.59 -7.80 16.41
CA GLU A 6 17.86 -7.88 15.65
C GLU A 6 17.98 -7.32 14.21
N LYS A 7 16.89 -7.05 13.47
CA LYS A 7 16.92 -6.46 12.13
C LYS A 7 16.90 -4.93 12.17
N LYS A 8 17.61 -4.30 11.24
CA LYS A 8 17.60 -2.83 11.13
C LYS A 8 16.19 -2.37 10.75
N GLY A 9 15.73 -1.27 11.32
CA GLY A 9 14.37 -0.75 11.06
C GLY A 9 14.10 -0.46 9.57
N ILE A 10 15.14 -0.14 8.80
CA ILE A 10 15.05 0.04 7.35
C ILE A 10 14.72 -1.26 6.61
N ASP A 11 15.23 -2.39 7.07
CA ASP A 11 14.98 -3.70 6.46
C ASP A 11 13.50 -4.08 6.65
N ILE A 12 13.00 -3.87 7.88
CA ILE A 12 11.58 -4.08 8.21
C ILE A 12 10.68 -3.17 7.38
N PHE A 13 11.08 -1.91 7.19
CA PHE A 13 10.33 -0.97 6.35
C PHE A 13 10.27 -1.41 4.88
N ASN A 14 11.39 -1.87 4.33
CA ASN A 14 11.45 -2.34 2.94
C ASN A 14 10.61 -3.62 2.75
N ASP A 15 10.69 -4.57 3.67
CA ASP A 15 9.86 -5.78 3.68
C ASP A 15 8.36 -5.42 3.75
N ALA A 16 7.99 -4.46 4.61
CA ALA A 16 6.61 -4.00 4.72
C ALA A 16 6.11 -3.35 3.42
N ILE A 17 6.94 -2.53 2.77
CA ILE A 17 6.61 -1.90 1.50
C ILE A 17 6.40 -2.97 0.41
N GLU A 18 7.27 -3.97 0.33
CA GLU A 18 7.16 -5.04 -0.67
C GLU A 18 5.85 -5.83 -0.53
N ASN A 19 5.46 -6.16 0.71
CA ASN A 19 4.21 -6.86 1.00
C ASN A 19 2.95 -6.08 0.63
N ILE A 20 3.03 -4.74 0.61
CA ILE A 20 1.87 -3.86 0.41
C ILE A 20 1.75 -3.42 -1.06
N LYS A 21 2.80 -3.58 -1.88
CA LYS A 21 2.77 -3.21 -3.31
C LYS A 21 1.69 -3.99 -4.06
N PRO A 22 0.68 -3.32 -4.64
CA PRO A 22 -0.35 -4.01 -5.42
C PRO A 22 0.15 -4.33 -6.82
N LEU A 23 -0.02 -5.57 -7.28
CA LEU A 23 0.32 -5.96 -8.66
C LEU A 23 -0.79 -5.58 -9.66
N LEU A 24 -2.05 -5.66 -9.23
CA LEU A 24 -3.23 -5.35 -10.04
C LEU A 24 -4.08 -4.29 -9.36
N GLU A 25 -4.68 -3.40 -10.15
CA GLU A 25 -5.73 -2.49 -9.72
C GLU A 25 -6.92 -2.58 -10.66
N VAL A 26 -8.08 -2.21 -10.15
CA VAL A 26 -9.30 -2.19 -10.95
C VAL A 26 -9.52 -0.78 -11.48
N LYS A 27 -9.78 -0.65 -12.77
CA LYS A 27 -10.13 0.62 -13.43
C LYS A 27 -11.48 0.53 -14.11
N SER A 28 -12.27 1.58 -13.97
CA SER A 28 -13.51 1.75 -14.74
C SER A 28 -13.20 1.87 -16.23
N ARG A 29 -13.80 1.01 -17.06
CA ARG A 29 -13.78 1.07 -18.52
C ARG A 29 -15.18 0.92 -19.09
N ARG A 30 -15.47 1.63 -20.18
CA ARG A 30 -16.74 1.53 -20.89
C ARG A 30 -16.65 0.52 -22.03
N VAL A 31 -17.53 -0.47 -22.05
CA VAL A 31 -17.59 -1.53 -23.07
C VAL A 31 -19.06 -1.78 -23.41
N GLY A 32 -19.43 -1.77 -24.69
CA GLY A 32 -20.80 -2.08 -25.12
C GLY A 32 -21.89 -1.19 -24.51
N GLY A 33 -21.58 0.07 -24.16
CA GLY A 33 -22.53 1.02 -23.58
C GLY A 33 -22.57 1.07 -22.05
N ALA A 34 -22.08 0.06 -21.35
CA ALA A 34 -22.02 -0.02 -19.88
C ALA A 34 -20.59 0.17 -19.32
N THR A 35 -20.47 0.53 -18.04
CA THR A 35 -19.19 0.73 -17.35
C THR A 35 -18.87 -0.51 -16.51
N TYR A 36 -17.71 -1.12 -16.79
CA TYR A 36 -17.20 -2.29 -16.11
C TYR A 36 -15.91 -1.97 -15.36
N GLN A 37 -15.69 -2.73 -14.30
CA GLN A 37 -14.45 -2.72 -13.53
C GLN A 37 -13.47 -3.71 -14.16
N VAL A 38 -12.40 -3.21 -14.75
CA VAL A 38 -11.41 -4.02 -15.49
C VAL A 38 -10.10 -4.10 -14.70
N PRO A 39 -9.55 -5.29 -14.45
CA PRO A 39 -8.25 -5.44 -13.81
C PRO A 39 -7.13 -4.99 -14.76
N VAL A 40 -6.20 -4.20 -14.25
CA VAL A 40 -5.05 -3.66 -14.98
C VAL A 40 -3.82 -3.77 -14.11
N GLU A 41 -2.68 -4.11 -14.72
CA GLU A 41 -1.39 -4.14 -14.03
C GLU A 41 -0.96 -2.75 -13.57
N VAL A 42 -0.47 -2.68 -12.32
CA VAL A 42 -0.03 -1.43 -11.70
C VAL A 42 1.43 -1.19 -12.06
N ARG A 43 1.72 -0.02 -12.65
CA ARG A 43 3.11 0.38 -12.97
C ARG A 43 3.96 0.49 -11.70
N PRO A 44 5.25 0.09 -11.70
CA PRO A 44 6.10 0.04 -10.49
C PRO A 44 6.12 1.33 -9.66
N ALA A 45 6.26 2.50 -10.29
CA ALA A 45 6.24 3.80 -9.60
C ALA A 45 4.92 4.05 -8.86
N ARG A 46 3.79 3.59 -9.43
CA ARG A 46 2.47 3.69 -8.80
C ARG A 46 2.31 2.68 -7.66
N GLN A 47 2.87 1.47 -7.79
CA GLN A 47 2.85 0.47 -6.72
C GLN A 47 3.48 1.03 -5.44
N GLN A 48 4.67 1.63 -5.57
CA GLN A 48 5.38 2.24 -4.45
C GLN A 48 4.59 3.40 -3.84
N ALA A 49 4.04 4.29 -4.67
CA ALA A 49 3.25 5.41 -4.19
C ALA A 49 1.96 4.97 -3.46
N LEU A 50 1.29 3.92 -3.94
CA LEU A 50 0.13 3.34 -3.29
C LEU A 50 0.50 2.68 -1.96
N ALA A 51 1.60 1.92 -1.92
CA ALA A 51 2.04 1.25 -0.70
C ALA A 51 2.32 2.25 0.43
N ILE A 52 3.10 3.30 0.15
CA ILE A 52 3.40 4.36 1.14
C ILE A 52 2.11 5.06 1.59
N ARG A 53 1.22 5.40 0.65
CA ARG A 53 -0.05 6.07 0.95
C ARG A 53 -0.94 5.22 1.86
N TRP A 54 -1.03 3.92 1.60
CA TRP A 54 -1.80 3.00 2.42
C TRP A 54 -1.22 2.88 3.82
N ILE A 55 0.11 2.70 3.95
CA ILE A 55 0.76 2.66 5.27
C ILE A 55 0.40 3.91 6.08
N ILE A 56 0.60 5.12 5.52
CA ILE A 56 0.31 6.36 6.26
C ILE A 56 -1.18 6.46 6.61
N SER A 57 -2.08 6.18 5.65
CA SER A 57 -3.52 6.30 5.85
C SER A 57 -4.04 5.33 6.91
N PHE A 58 -3.57 4.09 6.90
CA PHE A 58 -4.00 3.07 7.86
C PHE A 58 -3.33 3.26 9.21
N ALA A 59 -2.07 3.70 9.24
CA ALA A 59 -1.39 3.94 10.49
C ALA A 59 -2.07 5.07 11.29
N ARG A 60 -2.54 6.15 10.62
CA ARG A 60 -3.33 7.23 11.26
C ARG A 60 -4.69 6.79 11.80
N LYS A 61 -5.23 5.67 11.31
CA LYS A 61 -6.52 5.12 11.75
C LYS A 61 -6.38 4.18 12.95
N ARG A 62 -5.17 3.86 13.37
CA ARG A 62 -4.96 2.95 14.50
C ARG A 62 -5.24 3.65 15.83
N SER A 63 -5.43 2.85 16.87
CA SER A 63 -5.84 3.30 18.21
C SER A 63 -4.69 3.76 19.11
N GLU A 64 -3.44 3.75 18.63
CA GLU A 64 -2.31 4.24 19.42
C GLU A 64 -2.40 5.76 19.66
N ARG A 65 -1.98 6.20 20.85
CA ARG A 65 -2.07 7.62 21.26
C ARG A 65 -1.11 8.55 20.52
N THR A 66 -0.03 8.00 19.98
CA THR A 66 0.96 8.72 19.21
C THR A 66 0.77 8.37 17.75
N MET A 67 0.82 9.37 16.87
CA MET A 67 0.28 9.38 15.49
C MET A 67 -1.17 9.88 15.36
N ILE A 68 -1.49 10.92 16.14
CA ILE A 68 -2.50 11.93 15.79
C ILE A 68 -1.86 12.93 14.82
#